data_AF-A0A3D4Q468-F1
#
_entry.id   AF-A0A3D4Q468-F1
#
_cell.length_a   1.000
_cell.length_b   1.000
_cell.length_c   1.000
_cell.angle_alpha   90.00
_cell.angle_beta   90.00
_cell.angle_gamma   90.00
#
_symmetry.space_group_name_H-M   'P 1'
#
loop_
_entity.id
_entity.type
_entity.pdbx_description
1 polymer ?
#
loop_
_entity_poly.entity_id
_entity_poly.type
_entity_poly.pdbx_seq_one_letter_code
_entity_poly.pdbx_strand_id
1 'polypeptide(L)'
;MHLPTKQSDLMSELAAKLRGLTELLCAQTTPADEPFSIVATNDIFADIPPTRALLIVEGQVDYYLHNKLVMHFEEGDLLGLPRSLNLPQGQFSCKGPVTLQAYERDALVAQANSDLKSQRNWAYLLLSNISYYEQALTQELRSEFQPSAGFLHFRAGETIIKQGDTADRVYTLLEGAADAVCDGVKVGDIHANEIFGALAVFTRQPRIASVIASSDCTVLAVRKEEFITLIEHQPQICLGLIEEMAAKINQLNNQLLQLKSPPTH
;
A
#
# COMPACT_ATOMS: atom_id res chain seq x y z
N MET A 1 1.79 2.78 -18.79
CA MET A 1 1.08 1.66 -18.14
C MET A 1 1.65 0.35 -18.69
N HIS A 2 2.64 -0.23 -17.99
CA HIS A 2 3.35 -1.54 -18.17
C HIS A 2 4.49 -1.52 -17.12
N LEU A 3 4.88 -2.54 -16.33
CA LEU A 3 4.76 -4.00 -16.41
C LEU A 3 4.42 -4.63 -15.03
N PRO A 4 3.46 -5.58 -14.95
CA PRO A 4 3.35 -6.53 -13.83
C PRO A 4 4.16 -7.83 -14.03
N THR A 5 4.62 -8.12 -15.26
CA THR A 5 5.17 -9.43 -15.62
C THR A 5 6.54 -9.73 -15.01
N LYS A 6 7.49 -8.77 -15.03
CA LYS A 6 8.84 -8.99 -14.49
C LYS A 6 8.89 -9.26 -12.97
N GLN A 7 7.90 -8.78 -12.21
CA GLN A 7 7.89 -8.89 -10.76
C GLN A 7 7.34 -10.23 -10.28
N SER A 8 6.46 -10.87 -11.07
CA SER A 8 6.02 -12.26 -10.86
C SER A 8 7.16 -13.26 -11.11
N ASP A 9 8.03 -12.97 -12.09
CA ASP A 9 9.20 -13.81 -12.41
C ASP A 9 10.21 -13.83 -11.26
N LEU A 10 10.51 -12.66 -10.69
CA LEU A 10 11.40 -12.52 -9.52
C LEU A 10 10.90 -13.29 -8.30
N MET A 11 9.58 -13.30 -8.06
CA MET A 11 9.02 -14.04 -6.93
C MET A 11 9.12 -15.55 -7.12
N SER A 12 8.90 -16.02 -8.35
CA SER A 12 9.05 -17.42 -8.71
C SER A 12 10.50 -17.89 -8.56
N GLU A 13 11.46 -17.07 -8.98
CA GLU A 13 12.90 -17.35 -8.80
C GLU A 13 13.30 -17.42 -7.32
N LEU A 14 12.81 -16.50 -6.49
CA LEU A 14 13.08 -16.51 -5.05
C LEU A 14 12.46 -17.72 -4.36
N ALA A 15 11.22 -18.09 -4.71
CA ALA A 15 10.56 -19.29 -4.19
C ALA A 15 11.34 -20.56 -4.55
N ALA A 16 11.75 -20.71 -5.82
CA ALA A 16 12.55 -21.85 -6.25
C ALA A 16 13.90 -21.94 -5.50
N LYS A 17 14.57 -20.81 -5.27
CA LYS A 17 15.81 -20.76 -4.51
C LYS A 17 15.62 -21.12 -3.04
N LEU A 18 14.53 -20.64 -2.42
CA LEU A 18 14.16 -20.98 -1.05
C LEU A 18 13.91 -22.49 -0.88
N ARG A 19 13.17 -23.10 -1.80
CA ARG A 19 12.93 -24.55 -1.79
C ARG A 19 14.22 -25.35 -1.90
N GLY A 20 15.11 -25.00 -2.83
CA GLY A 20 16.40 -25.68 -2.97
C GLY A 20 17.28 -25.56 -1.71
N LEU A 21 17.29 -24.40 -1.05
CA LEU A 21 18.04 -24.21 0.20
C LEU A 21 17.40 -24.95 1.38
N THR A 22 16.07 -25.01 1.41
CA THR A 22 15.29 -25.76 2.40
C THR A 22 15.58 -27.25 2.28
N GLU A 23 15.54 -27.81 1.07
CA GLU A 23 15.86 -29.22 0.81
C GLU A 23 17.27 -29.57 1.31
N LEU A 24 18.27 -28.74 1.00
CA LEU A 24 19.66 -28.96 1.46
C LEU A 24 19.81 -28.97 2.99
N LEU A 25 18.99 -28.19 3.69
CA LEU A 25 18.98 -28.11 5.16
C LEU A 25 18.22 -29.29 5.77
N CYS A 26 16.99 -29.53 5.30
CA CYS A 26 16.09 -30.55 5.83
C CYS A 26 16.56 -31.98 5.52
N ALA A 27 17.20 -32.22 4.37
CA ALA A 27 17.72 -33.55 4.01
C ALA A 27 18.83 -34.05 4.96
N GLN A 28 19.52 -33.15 5.65
CA GLN A 28 20.58 -33.48 6.60
C GLN A 28 20.14 -33.29 8.06
N THR A 29 18.86 -32.98 8.29
CA THR A 29 18.31 -32.80 9.63
C THR A 29 17.30 -33.91 9.89
N THR A 30 17.37 -34.57 11.04
CA THR A 30 16.33 -35.52 11.43
C THR A 30 15.05 -34.75 11.78
N PRO A 31 13.89 -35.12 11.21
CA PRO A 31 12.63 -34.50 11.61
C PRO A 31 12.28 -34.78 13.07
N ALA A 32 11.45 -33.93 13.66
CA ALA A 32 11.05 -34.03 15.06
C ALA A 32 10.11 -35.22 15.31
N ASP A 33 9.17 -35.46 14.38
CA ASP A 33 8.12 -36.48 14.46
C ASP A 33 7.83 -37.04 13.05
N GLU A 34 6.89 -37.97 12.91
CA GLU A 34 6.36 -38.38 11.60
C GLU A 34 5.53 -37.27 10.93
N PRO A 35 5.40 -37.25 9.58
CA PRO A 35 4.51 -36.32 8.90
C PRO A 35 3.07 -36.42 9.41
N PHE A 36 2.40 -35.28 9.51
CA PHE A 36 1.00 -35.21 9.94
C PHE A 36 0.19 -34.31 9.01
N SER A 37 -1.11 -34.55 8.92
CA SER A 37 -1.99 -33.80 8.03
C SER A 37 -2.96 -32.91 8.81
N ILE A 38 -3.15 -31.69 8.30
CA ILE A 38 -4.16 -30.75 8.78
C ILE A 38 -5.17 -30.54 7.64
N VAL A 39 -6.46 -30.73 7.92
CA VAL A 39 -7.51 -30.64 6.88
C VAL A 39 -7.84 -29.20 6.53
N ALA A 40 -8.21 -28.38 7.52
CA ALA A 40 -8.46 -26.96 7.35
C ALA A 40 -8.33 -26.27 8.71
N THR A 41 -7.65 -25.12 8.73
CA THR A 41 -7.48 -24.33 9.95
C THR A 41 -7.17 -22.88 9.59
N ASN A 42 -7.51 -21.97 10.51
CA ASN A 42 -7.10 -20.57 10.41
C ASN A 42 -5.65 -20.36 10.85
N ASP A 43 -5.09 -21.30 11.61
CA ASP A 43 -3.69 -21.27 12.03
C ASP A 43 -3.13 -22.70 12.13
N ILE A 44 -2.21 -23.08 11.23
CA ILE A 44 -1.51 -24.38 11.24
C ILE A 44 -0.56 -24.51 12.43
N PHE A 45 -0.27 -23.41 13.10
CA PHE A 45 0.67 -23.32 14.20
C PHE A 45 0.00 -23.23 15.58
N ALA A 46 -1.34 -23.23 15.65
CA ALA A 46 -2.11 -23.03 16.89
C ALA A 46 -1.68 -23.98 18.03
N ASP A 47 -1.52 -25.26 17.71
CA ASP A 47 -1.12 -26.31 18.66
C ASP A 47 0.34 -26.76 18.48
N ILE A 48 1.13 -26.00 17.73
CA ILE A 48 2.52 -26.34 17.41
C ILE A 48 3.47 -25.46 18.25
N PRO A 49 4.39 -26.08 19.03
CA PRO A 49 5.40 -25.35 19.80
C PRO A 49 6.12 -24.28 18.99
N PRO A 50 6.42 -23.09 19.56
CA PRO A 50 7.09 -22.01 18.84
C PRO A 50 8.54 -22.36 18.46
N THR A 51 9.12 -23.42 19.03
CA THR A 51 10.45 -23.95 18.68
C THR A 51 10.45 -24.74 17.37
N ARG A 52 9.28 -25.07 16.82
CA ARG A 52 9.16 -25.92 15.64
C ARG A 52 8.90 -25.13 14.37
N ALA A 53 9.61 -25.52 13.33
CA ALA A 53 9.34 -25.14 11.96
C ALA A 53 8.60 -26.28 11.25
N LEU A 54 7.79 -25.94 10.25
CA LEU A 54 6.99 -26.90 9.49
C LEU A 54 7.37 -26.83 8.02
N LEU A 55 7.79 -27.96 7.46
CA LEU A 55 8.00 -28.14 6.03
C LEU A 55 6.69 -28.62 5.39
N ILE A 56 6.27 -27.99 4.30
CA ILE A 56 5.14 -28.48 3.51
C ILE A 56 5.60 -29.66 2.67
N VAL A 57 5.02 -30.83 2.94
CA VAL A 57 5.26 -32.06 2.16
C VAL A 57 4.26 -32.19 1.03
N GLU A 58 3.01 -31.78 1.27
CA GLU A 58 1.95 -31.80 0.26
C GLU A 58 0.89 -30.76 0.61
N GLY A 59 0.31 -30.11 -0.41
CA GLY A 59 -0.77 -29.13 -0.24
C GLY A 59 -0.26 -27.69 -0.24
N GLN A 60 -1.12 -26.78 0.23
CA GLN A 60 -0.87 -25.34 0.17
C GLN A 60 -1.23 -24.67 1.51
N VAL A 61 -0.40 -23.70 1.90
CA VAL A 61 -0.62 -22.85 3.07
C VAL A 61 -0.67 -21.39 2.63
N ASP A 62 -1.66 -20.66 3.12
CA ASP A 62 -1.84 -19.25 2.86
C ASP A 62 -1.37 -18.43 4.07
N TYR A 63 -0.56 -17.40 3.83
CA TYR A 63 -0.10 -16.49 4.87
C TYR A 63 -0.88 -15.18 4.84
N TYR A 64 -1.44 -14.82 5.99
CA TYR A 64 -2.29 -13.66 6.19
C TYR A 64 -1.64 -12.67 7.15
N LEU A 65 -1.59 -11.39 6.78
CA LEU A 65 -1.21 -10.30 7.67
C LEU A 65 -2.39 -9.31 7.76
N HIS A 66 -2.84 -8.99 8.97
CA HIS A 66 -4.02 -8.14 9.20
C HIS A 66 -5.27 -8.60 8.39
N ASN A 67 -5.53 -9.91 8.37
CA ASN A 67 -6.62 -10.56 7.60
C ASN A 67 -6.53 -10.41 6.07
N LYS A 68 -5.40 -9.94 5.53
CA LYS A 68 -5.15 -9.92 4.09
C LYS A 68 -4.21 -11.03 3.69
N LEU A 69 -4.56 -11.74 2.62
CA LEU A 69 -3.73 -12.76 2.03
C LEU A 69 -2.51 -12.09 1.40
N VAL A 70 -1.32 -12.38 1.91
CA VAL A 70 -0.07 -11.77 1.43
C VAL A 70 0.64 -12.70 0.45
N MET A 71 0.56 -14.01 0.68
CA MET A 71 1.40 -14.98 -0.05
C MET A 71 0.90 -16.41 0.14
N HIS A 72 1.21 -17.24 -0.85
CA HIS A 72 0.93 -18.66 -0.88
C HIS A 72 2.24 -19.43 -0.76
N PHE A 73 2.21 -20.49 0.02
CA PHE A 73 3.30 -21.45 0.19
C PHE A 73 2.86 -22.82 -0.29
N GLU A 74 3.79 -23.53 -0.90
CA GLU A 74 3.55 -24.82 -1.54
C GLU A 74 4.59 -25.85 -1.07
N GLU A 75 4.51 -27.05 -1.65
CA GLU A 75 5.44 -28.14 -1.36
C GLU A 75 6.92 -27.70 -1.41
N GLY A 76 7.66 -28.06 -0.37
CA GLY A 76 9.08 -27.74 -0.19
C GLY A 76 9.35 -26.44 0.58
N ASP A 77 8.32 -25.65 0.92
CA ASP A 77 8.50 -24.44 1.71
C ASP A 77 8.58 -24.72 3.21
N LEU A 78 9.56 -24.09 3.88
CA LEU A 78 9.74 -24.16 5.34
C LEU A 78 9.15 -22.93 6.03
N LEU A 79 8.20 -23.19 6.92
CA LEU A 79 7.43 -22.17 7.62
C LEU A 79 7.84 -22.07 9.09
N GLY A 80 7.61 -20.90 9.67
CA GLY A 80 7.68 -20.69 11.12
C GLY A 80 9.08 -20.47 11.71
N LEU A 81 10.13 -20.29 10.90
CA LEU A 81 11.47 -19.97 11.39
C LEU A 81 11.50 -18.80 12.42
N PRO A 82 10.78 -17.67 12.20
CA PRO A 82 10.78 -16.55 13.14
C PRO A 82 10.01 -16.81 14.44
N ARG A 83 9.15 -17.86 14.51
CA ARG A 83 8.25 -18.11 15.64
C ARG A 83 9.01 -18.24 16.96
N SER A 84 10.17 -18.89 16.92
CA SER A 84 11.00 -19.12 18.12
C SER A 84 11.60 -17.85 18.71
N LEU A 85 11.55 -16.72 17.98
CA LEU A 85 12.03 -15.42 18.40
C LEU A 85 10.90 -14.54 18.97
N ASN A 86 9.66 -15.03 19.01
CA ASN A 86 8.46 -14.28 19.45
C ASN A 86 8.30 -12.91 18.73
N LEU A 87 8.65 -12.87 17.45
CA LEU A 87 8.47 -11.68 16.62
C LEU A 87 7.01 -11.54 16.19
N PRO A 88 6.53 -10.31 15.94
CA PRO A 88 5.23 -10.09 15.29
C PRO A 88 5.18 -10.83 13.95
N GLN A 89 4.14 -11.61 13.74
CA GLN A 89 3.97 -12.43 12.54
C GLN A 89 2.49 -12.53 12.17
N GLY A 90 2.24 -12.81 10.89
CA GLY A 90 0.91 -13.13 10.39
C GLY A 90 0.44 -14.52 10.78
N GLN A 91 -0.73 -14.90 10.27
CA GLN A 91 -1.35 -16.20 10.47
C GLN A 91 -1.12 -17.09 9.25
N PHE A 92 -0.83 -18.36 9.49
CA PHE A 92 -0.67 -19.36 8.43
C PHE A 92 -1.90 -20.25 8.40
N SER A 93 -2.74 -20.14 7.39
CA SER A 93 -4.00 -20.88 7.30
C SER A 93 -3.97 -21.89 6.16
N CYS A 94 -4.78 -22.93 6.23
CA CYS A 94 -5.03 -23.82 5.10
C CYS A 94 -6.54 -24.05 4.94
N LYS A 95 -7.01 -24.05 3.68
CA LYS A 95 -8.42 -24.31 3.32
C LYS A 95 -8.67 -25.75 2.88
N GLY A 96 -7.62 -26.42 2.42
CA GLY A 96 -7.62 -27.81 2.02
C GLY A 96 -6.54 -28.59 2.77
N PRO A 97 -6.55 -29.94 2.63
CA PRO A 97 -5.63 -30.79 3.36
C PRO A 97 -4.18 -30.45 3.01
N VAL A 98 -3.36 -30.29 4.05
CA VAL A 98 -1.92 -30.06 3.96
C VAL A 98 -1.20 -31.10 4.81
N THR A 99 -0.15 -31.71 4.27
CA THR A 99 0.74 -32.62 4.98
C THR A 99 2.01 -31.88 5.35
N LEU A 100 2.36 -31.90 6.63
CA LEU A 100 3.44 -31.12 7.21
C LEU A 100 4.44 -32.04 7.90
N GLN A 101 5.73 -31.68 7.80
CA GLN A 101 6.81 -32.33 8.53
C GLN A 101 7.42 -31.34 9.53
N ALA A 102 7.38 -31.68 10.82
CA ALA A 102 7.95 -30.84 11.86
C ALA A 102 9.47 -31.03 12.01
N TYR A 103 10.17 -29.92 12.24
CA TYR A 103 11.59 -29.87 12.60
C TYR A 103 11.79 -29.01 13.84
N GLU A 104 12.65 -29.46 14.76
CA GLU A 104 13.10 -28.60 15.85
C GLU A 104 14.06 -27.54 15.32
N ARG A 105 13.82 -26.26 15.65
CA ARG A 105 14.65 -25.14 15.18
C ARG A 105 16.09 -25.30 15.61
N ASP A 106 16.34 -25.78 16.83
CA ASP A 106 17.69 -26.00 17.33
C ASP A 106 18.43 -27.09 16.52
N ALA A 107 17.72 -28.11 16.03
CA ALA A 107 18.31 -29.12 15.14
C ALA A 107 18.67 -28.53 13.78
N LEU A 108 17.77 -27.70 13.19
CA LEU A 108 18.05 -26.98 11.94
C LEU A 108 19.25 -26.04 12.10
N VAL A 109 19.34 -25.31 13.21
CA VAL A 109 20.47 -24.41 13.51
C VAL A 109 21.76 -25.20 13.76
N ALA A 110 21.71 -26.34 14.44
CA ALA A 110 22.87 -27.21 14.61
C ALA A 110 23.36 -27.73 13.26
N GLN A 111 22.46 -28.18 12.38
CA GLN A 111 22.81 -28.63 11.03
C GLN A 111 23.36 -27.49 10.18
N ALA A 112 22.76 -26.30 10.25
CA ALA A 112 23.27 -25.10 9.61
C ALA A 112 24.70 -24.77 10.05
N ASN A 113 25.06 -25.05 11.30
CA ASN A 113 26.39 -24.74 11.85
C ASN A 113 27.42 -25.89 11.70
N SER A 114 27.03 -27.03 11.13
CA SER A 114 27.87 -28.24 11.04
C SER A 114 29.14 -28.06 10.22
N ASP A 115 29.09 -27.24 9.16
CA ASP A 115 30.21 -26.97 8.27
C ASP A 115 30.04 -25.61 7.54
N LEU A 116 31.10 -25.12 6.90
CA LEU A 116 31.09 -23.82 6.20
C LEU A 116 30.08 -23.73 5.05
N LYS A 117 29.84 -24.83 4.32
CA LYS A 117 28.86 -24.87 3.23
C LYS A 117 27.44 -24.78 3.80
N SER A 118 27.16 -25.51 4.87
CA SER A 118 25.88 -25.46 5.58
C SER A 118 25.61 -24.08 6.19
N GLN A 119 26.63 -23.44 6.76
CA GLN A 119 26.51 -22.07 7.30
C GLN A 119 26.19 -21.06 6.20
N ARG A 120 26.87 -21.18 5.05
CA ARG A 120 26.60 -20.34 3.89
C ARG A 120 25.19 -20.54 3.35
N ASN A 121 24.73 -21.80 3.25
CA ASN A 121 23.39 -22.11 2.79
C ASN A 121 22.32 -21.56 3.74
N TRP A 122 22.55 -21.64 5.05
CA TRP A 122 21.68 -21.05 6.06
C TRP A 122 21.59 -19.53 5.93
N ALA A 123 22.72 -18.84 5.77
CA ALA A 123 22.72 -17.40 5.51
C ALA A 123 21.95 -17.05 4.23
N TYR A 124 22.12 -17.82 3.16
CA TYR A 124 21.36 -17.63 1.92
C TYR A 124 19.86 -17.89 2.09
N LEU A 125 19.48 -18.88 2.90
CA LEU A 125 18.09 -19.19 3.19
C LEU A 125 17.43 -18.00 3.91
N LEU A 126 18.07 -17.50 4.97
CA LEU A 126 17.56 -16.37 5.74
C LEU A 126 17.46 -15.09 4.91
N LEU A 127 18.48 -14.77 4.13
CA LEU A 127 18.46 -13.59 3.24
C LEU A 127 17.37 -13.71 2.17
N SER A 128 17.25 -14.89 1.55
CA SER A 128 16.22 -15.12 0.53
C SER A 128 14.82 -15.07 1.15
N ASN A 129 14.66 -15.51 2.40
CA ASN A 129 13.40 -15.46 3.13
C ASN A 129 12.98 -14.01 3.40
N ILE A 130 13.90 -13.18 3.89
CA ILE A 130 13.67 -11.74 4.10
C ILE A 130 13.27 -11.06 2.79
N SER A 131 14.03 -11.28 1.70
CA SER A 131 13.70 -10.70 0.39
C SER A 131 12.35 -11.19 -0.14
N TYR A 132 11.96 -12.44 0.14
CA TYR A 132 10.67 -12.98 -0.28
C TYR A 132 9.50 -12.24 0.39
N TYR A 133 9.55 -12.09 1.72
CA TYR A 133 8.55 -11.33 2.47
C TYR A 133 8.53 -9.84 2.10
N GLU A 134 9.70 -9.22 1.89
CA GLU A 134 9.80 -7.81 1.47
C GLU A 134 9.06 -7.56 0.15
N GLN A 135 9.30 -8.40 -0.86
CA GLN A 135 8.66 -8.28 -2.16
C GLN A 135 7.15 -8.55 -2.07
N ALA A 136 6.73 -9.58 -1.32
CA ALA A 136 5.31 -9.89 -1.12
C ALA A 136 4.57 -8.73 -0.44
N LEU A 137 5.12 -8.16 0.63
CA LEU A 137 4.53 -7.01 1.34
C LEU A 137 4.55 -5.73 0.51
N THR A 138 5.54 -5.55 -0.37
CA THR A 138 5.59 -4.40 -1.29
C THR A 138 4.47 -4.44 -2.33
N GLN A 139 4.01 -5.63 -2.74
CA GLN A 139 2.86 -5.76 -3.63
C GLN A 139 1.58 -5.27 -2.94
N GLU A 140 1.42 -5.57 -1.66
CA GLU A 140 0.27 -5.13 -0.87
C GLU A 140 0.25 -3.62 -0.60
N LEU A 141 1.40 -3.01 -0.26
CA LEU A 141 1.48 -1.55 -0.10
C LEU A 141 1.06 -0.76 -1.35
N ARG A 142 1.18 -1.35 -2.54
CA ARG A 142 0.72 -0.74 -3.80
C ARG A 142 -0.77 -0.98 -4.09
N SER A 143 -1.36 -2.06 -3.56
CA SER A 143 -2.77 -2.41 -3.78
C SER A 143 -3.71 -1.60 -2.89
N GLU A 144 -3.23 -1.15 -1.71
CA GLU A 144 -4.04 -0.46 -0.71
C GLU A 144 -4.47 0.97 -1.08
N PHE A 145 -3.84 1.61 -2.07
CA PHE A 145 -4.20 2.97 -2.50
C PHE A 145 -4.67 3.04 -3.95
N GLN A 146 -5.90 2.58 -4.16
CA GLN A 146 -6.75 3.09 -5.22
C GLN A 146 -7.83 3.93 -4.56
N PRO A 147 -7.75 5.27 -4.56
CA PRO A 147 -8.84 6.09 -4.05
C PRO A 147 -10.12 5.70 -4.77
N SER A 148 -11.23 5.67 -4.03
CA SER A 148 -12.58 5.52 -4.56
C SER A 148 -12.99 6.83 -5.24
N ALA A 149 -12.15 7.30 -6.16
CA ALA A 149 -12.32 8.58 -6.78
C ALA A 149 -13.47 8.46 -7.78
N GLY A 150 -14.58 9.13 -7.48
CA GLY A 150 -15.72 9.18 -8.37
C GLY A 150 -15.41 10.18 -9.47
N PHE A 151 -15.39 9.74 -10.73
CA PHE A 151 -15.43 10.65 -11.87
C PHE A 151 -16.82 11.28 -11.94
N LEU A 152 -16.88 12.60 -11.87
CA LEU A 152 -18.08 13.40 -11.99
C LEU A 152 -17.99 14.24 -13.27
N HIS A 153 -19.11 14.36 -13.98
CA HIS A 153 -19.22 15.20 -15.16
C HIS A 153 -20.18 16.34 -14.88
N PHE A 154 -19.77 17.55 -15.28
CA PHE A 154 -20.55 18.77 -15.13
C PHE A 154 -20.65 19.47 -16.48
N ARG A 155 -21.82 19.98 -16.82
CA ARG A 155 -22.02 20.82 -18.00
C ARG A 155 -21.68 22.27 -17.70
N ALA A 156 -21.37 23.03 -18.74
CA ALA A 156 -21.19 24.48 -18.61
C ALA A 156 -22.38 25.14 -17.86
N GLY A 157 -22.06 25.92 -16.83
CA GLY A 157 -23.00 26.59 -15.93
C GLY A 157 -23.39 25.79 -14.68
N GLU A 158 -23.05 24.50 -14.59
CA GLU A 158 -23.37 23.70 -13.41
C GLU A 158 -22.44 24.01 -12.23
N THR A 159 -23.00 23.95 -11.02
CA THR A 159 -22.26 24.20 -9.77
C THR A 159 -21.59 22.92 -9.27
N ILE A 160 -20.27 22.94 -9.18
CA ILE A 160 -19.44 21.83 -8.66
C ILE A 160 -19.34 21.90 -7.14
N ILE A 161 -19.12 23.11 -6.62
CA ILE A 161 -19.05 23.40 -5.17
C ILE A 161 -19.95 24.59 -4.91
N LYS A 162 -20.73 24.55 -3.82
CA LYS A 162 -21.52 25.68 -3.38
C LYS A 162 -20.91 26.32 -2.13
N GLN A 163 -20.83 27.65 -2.12
CA GLN A 163 -20.38 28.43 -0.97
C GLN A 163 -21.28 28.16 0.25
N GLY A 164 -20.68 28.03 1.43
CA GLY A 164 -21.36 27.75 2.69
C GLY A 164 -21.58 26.26 2.97
N ASP A 165 -21.42 25.37 1.99
CA ASP A 165 -21.59 23.94 2.22
C ASP A 165 -20.46 23.36 3.10
N THR A 166 -20.75 22.25 3.76
CA THR A 166 -19.74 21.47 4.48
C THR A 166 -18.80 20.77 3.49
N ALA A 167 -17.50 20.79 3.77
CA ALA A 167 -16.50 20.14 2.92
C ALA A 167 -16.26 18.68 3.32
N ASP A 168 -16.79 17.75 2.52
CA ASP A 168 -16.61 16.30 2.66
C ASP A 168 -15.71 15.68 1.56
N ARG A 169 -15.36 16.47 0.54
CA ARG A 169 -14.59 16.04 -0.63
C ARG A 169 -13.56 17.08 -1.08
N VAL A 170 -12.52 16.61 -1.77
CA VAL A 170 -11.57 17.42 -2.52
C VAL A 170 -11.65 17.03 -3.99
N TYR A 171 -11.45 17.99 -4.88
CA TYR A 171 -11.67 17.80 -6.31
C TYR A 171 -10.40 18.10 -7.11
N THR A 172 -10.23 17.38 -8.22
CA THR A 172 -9.23 17.71 -9.25
C THR A 172 -9.94 17.86 -10.58
N LEU A 173 -9.74 18.98 -11.26
CA LEU A 173 -10.31 19.18 -12.59
C LEU A 173 -9.45 18.40 -13.59
N LEU A 174 -9.99 17.40 -14.28
CA LEU A 174 -9.21 16.61 -15.25
C LEU A 174 -9.28 17.22 -16.65
N GLU A 175 -10.47 17.65 -17.04
CA GLU A 175 -10.74 18.28 -18.34
C GLU A 175 -11.76 19.40 -18.19
N GLY A 176 -11.65 20.43 -19.03
CA GLY A 176 -12.52 21.61 -19.02
C GLY A 176 -11.93 22.81 -18.25
N ALA A 177 -12.79 23.77 -17.92
CA ALA A 177 -12.48 24.97 -17.15
C ALA A 177 -13.63 25.31 -16.18
N ALA A 178 -13.30 25.85 -15.02
CA ALA A 178 -14.28 26.28 -14.02
C ALA A 178 -13.88 27.62 -13.38
N ASP A 179 -14.86 28.31 -12.83
CA ASP A 179 -14.69 29.62 -12.20
C ASP A 179 -15.00 29.53 -10.70
N ALA A 180 -14.12 30.10 -9.88
CA ALA A 180 -14.37 30.31 -8.45
C ALA A 180 -15.12 31.63 -8.25
N VAL A 181 -16.26 31.59 -7.55
CA VAL A 181 -17.16 32.73 -7.33
C VAL A 181 -17.45 32.87 -5.84
N CYS A 182 -17.16 34.03 -5.26
CA CYS A 182 -17.46 34.36 -3.87
C CYS A 182 -18.45 35.52 -3.82
N ASP A 183 -19.58 35.34 -3.14
CA ASP A 183 -20.63 36.36 -3.01
C ASP A 183 -21.08 36.96 -4.37
N GLY A 184 -21.12 36.11 -5.40
CA GLY A 184 -21.51 36.49 -6.77
C GLY A 184 -20.40 37.14 -7.61
N VAL A 185 -19.22 37.35 -7.04
CA VAL A 185 -18.06 37.92 -7.74
C VAL A 185 -17.08 36.82 -8.12
N LYS A 186 -16.65 36.77 -9.39
CA LYS A 186 -15.60 35.85 -9.83
C LYS A 186 -14.27 36.24 -9.17
N VAL A 187 -13.69 35.30 -8.43
CA VAL A 187 -12.44 35.47 -7.66
C VAL A 187 -11.26 34.69 -8.24
N GLY A 188 -11.50 33.83 -9.23
CA GLY A 188 -10.44 33.17 -9.95
C GLY A 188 -10.93 32.12 -10.95
N ASP A 189 -9.98 31.60 -11.71
CA ASP A 189 -10.16 30.51 -12.67
C ASP A 189 -9.53 29.22 -12.11
N ILE A 190 -10.07 28.08 -12.51
CA ILE A 190 -9.61 26.73 -12.18
C ILE A 190 -9.32 25.99 -13.49
N HIS A 191 -8.11 25.45 -13.61
CA HIS A 191 -7.60 24.82 -14.82
C HIS A 191 -7.48 23.30 -14.69
N ALA A 192 -7.29 22.63 -15.82
CA ALA A 192 -7.03 21.19 -15.83
C ALA A 192 -5.78 20.84 -14.99
N ASN A 193 -5.89 19.75 -14.26
CA ASN A 193 -5.01 19.22 -13.21
C ASN A 193 -4.91 20.06 -11.92
N GLU A 194 -5.69 21.14 -11.78
CA GLU A 194 -5.73 21.95 -10.56
C GLU A 194 -6.55 21.25 -9.45
N ILE A 195 -6.05 21.27 -8.22
CA ILE A 195 -6.75 20.74 -7.04
C ILE A 195 -7.53 21.87 -6.38
N PHE A 196 -8.85 21.70 -6.25
CA PHE A 196 -9.72 22.70 -5.66
C PHE A 196 -10.62 22.14 -4.56
N GLY A 197 -11.07 23.03 -3.68
CA GLY A 197 -11.83 22.66 -2.49
C GLY A 197 -11.00 22.03 -1.36
N ALA A 198 -9.68 21.96 -1.46
CA ALA A 198 -8.83 21.40 -0.41
C ALA A 198 -8.84 22.27 0.88
N LEU A 199 -8.91 23.60 0.75
CA LEU A 199 -8.78 24.53 1.87
C LEU A 199 -9.81 24.27 2.99
N ALA A 200 -11.09 24.15 2.62
CA ALA A 200 -12.18 23.93 3.57
C ALA A 200 -12.04 22.59 4.34
N VAL A 201 -11.43 21.58 3.70
CA VAL A 201 -11.12 20.29 4.35
C VAL A 201 -10.05 20.47 5.43
N PHE A 202 -8.99 21.23 5.14
CA PHE A 202 -7.88 21.46 6.07
C PHE A 202 -8.24 22.42 7.20
N THR A 203 -8.91 23.53 6.90
CA THR A 203 -9.27 24.55 7.90
C THR A 203 -10.47 24.16 8.74
N ARG A 204 -11.21 23.10 8.34
CA ARG A 204 -12.47 22.68 8.95
C ARG A 204 -13.52 23.79 8.95
N GLN A 205 -13.47 24.64 7.94
CA GLN A 205 -14.44 25.72 7.72
C GLN A 205 -15.38 25.36 6.55
N PRO A 206 -16.56 26.00 6.47
CA PRO A 206 -17.43 25.87 5.29
C PRO A 206 -16.72 26.32 4.00
N ARG A 207 -17.29 25.94 2.84
CA ARG A 207 -16.82 26.40 1.53
C ARG A 207 -16.83 27.93 1.46
N ILE A 208 -15.67 28.54 1.20
CA ILE A 208 -15.52 29.99 1.12
C ILE A 208 -15.97 30.60 -0.21
N ALA A 209 -16.09 29.78 -1.26
CA ALA A 209 -16.52 30.18 -2.58
C ALA A 209 -17.28 29.04 -3.26
N SER A 210 -18.15 29.37 -4.20
CA SER A 210 -18.74 28.44 -5.14
C SER A 210 -17.76 28.18 -6.29
N VAL A 211 -17.85 27.01 -6.90
CA VAL A 211 -17.12 26.67 -8.13
C VAL A 211 -18.15 26.29 -9.18
N ILE A 212 -18.13 26.99 -10.31
CA ILE A 212 -19.10 26.84 -11.40
C ILE A 212 -18.34 26.45 -12.66
N ALA A 213 -18.78 25.40 -13.35
CA ALA A 213 -18.18 24.96 -14.60
C ALA A 213 -18.36 26.04 -15.68
N SER A 214 -17.27 26.56 -16.26
CA SER A 214 -17.32 27.55 -17.35
C SER A 214 -17.32 26.87 -18.73
N SER A 215 -16.90 25.61 -18.79
CA SER A 215 -17.11 24.67 -19.90
C SER A 215 -17.68 23.34 -19.38
N ASP A 216 -17.91 22.38 -20.27
CA ASP A 216 -18.11 20.99 -19.83
C ASP A 216 -16.82 20.51 -19.13
N CYS A 217 -16.98 19.86 -17.97
CA CYS A 217 -15.90 19.46 -17.08
C CYS A 217 -15.98 17.99 -16.69
N THR A 218 -14.80 17.36 -16.63
CA THR A 218 -14.61 16.07 -15.98
C THR A 218 -13.80 16.29 -14.71
N VAL A 219 -14.33 15.87 -13.57
CA VAL A 219 -13.78 16.14 -12.25
C VAL A 219 -13.56 14.84 -11.50
N LEU A 220 -12.39 14.70 -10.89
CA LEU A 220 -12.10 13.63 -9.94
C LEU A 220 -12.51 14.09 -8.54
N ALA A 221 -13.42 13.37 -7.87
CA ALA A 221 -13.83 13.68 -6.50
C ALA A 221 -13.30 12.63 -5.52
N VAL A 222 -12.53 13.08 -4.53
CA VAL A 222 -11.92 12.24 -3.48
C VAL A 222 -12.52 12.61 -2.13
N ARG A 223 -12.91 11.62 -1.31
CA ARG A 223 -13.41 11.88 0.05
C ARG A 223 -12.34 12.50 0.93
N LYS A 224 -12.75 13.33 1.88
CA LYS A 224 -11.86 13.99 2.83
C LYS A 224 -10.93 13.01 3.54
N GLU A 225 -11.47 11.90 4.03
CA GLU A 225 -10.71 10.90 4.78
C GLU A 225 -9.62 10.30 3.89
N GLU A 226 -9.98 9.85 2.69
CA GLU A 226 -9.05 9.31 1.70
C GLU A 226 -7.98 10.33 1.27
N PHE A 227 -8.37 11.60 1.12
CA PHE A 227 -7.44 12.67 0.77
C PHE A 227 -6.41 12.94 1.88
N ILE A 228 -6.82 12.91 3.15
CA ILE A 228 -5.90 13.01 4.28
C ILE A 228 -4.94 11.82 4.30
N THR A 229 -5.46 10.61 4.08
CA THR A 229 -4.61 9.41 4.08
C THR A 229 -3.63 9.40 2.88
N LEU A 230 -4.03 9.93 1.71
CA LEU A 230 -3.14 10.14 0.55
C LEU A 230 -1.97 11.05 0.89
N ILE A 231 -2.20 12.11 1.66
CA ILE A 231 -1.15 13.04 2.10
C ILE A 231 -0.17 12.35 3.05
N GLU A 232 -0.67 11.51 3.96
CA GLU A 232 0.16 10.78 4.91
C GLU A 232 1.08 9.77 4.22
N HIS A 233 0.59 9.07 3.20
CA HIS A 233 1.36 8.03 2.50
C HIS A 233 2.18 8.58 1.33
N GLN A 234 1.80 9.74 0.78
CA GLN A 234 2.41 10.33 -0.41
C GLN A 234 2.66 11.84 -0.22
N PRO A 235 3.62 12.22 0.65
CA PRO A 235 3.85 13.62 1.03
C PRO A 235 4.25 14.53 -0.14
N GLN A 236 4.73 13.98 -1.25
CA GLN A 236 5.01 14.75 -2.47
C GLN A 236 3.74 15.36 -3.10
N ILE A 237 2.55 14.78 -2.87
CA ILE A 237 1.27 15.38 -3.31
C ILE A 237 1.03 16.70 -2.55
N CYS A 238 1.39 16.76 -1.26
CA CYS A 238 1.32 17.99 -0.48
C CYS A 238 2.24 19.08 -1.01
N LEU A 239 3.41 18.71 -1.54
CA LEU A 239 4.36 19.69 -2.05
C LEU A 239 3.76 20.50 -3.22
N GLY A 240 3.07 19.84 -4.15
CA GLY A 240 2.39 20.51 -5.27
C GLY A 240 1.30 21.47 -4.80
N LEU A 241 0.49 21.07 -3.81
CA LEU A 241 -0.54 21.94 -3.18
C LEU A 241 0.08 23.16 -2.49
N ILE A 242 1.19 22.98 -1.78
CA ILE A 242 1.91 24.07 -1.10
C ILE A 242 2.49 25.05 -2.12
N GLU A 243 3.10 24.55 -3.19
CA GLU A 243 3.64 25.38 -4.28
C GLU A 243 2.53 26.21 -4.95
N GLU A 244 1.37 25.59 -5.21
CA GLU A 244 0.22 26.26 -5.80
C GLU A 244 -0.38 27.34 -4.88
N MET A 245 -0.54 27.03 -3.59
CA MET A 245 -0.97 28.01 -2.58
C MET A 245 0.01 29.18 -2.48
N ALA A 246 1.32 28.91 -2.49
CA ALA A 246 2.35 29.94 -2.45
C ALA A 246 2.29 30.83 -3.71
N ALA A 247 2.09 30.24 -4.89
CA ALA A 247 1.92 30.97 -6.13
C ALA A 247 0.68 31.89 -6.08
N LYS A 248 -0.46 31.38 -5.57
CA LYS A 248 -1.70 32.16 -5.41
C LYS A 248 -1.54 33.34 -4.43
N ILE A 249 -0.86 33.13 -3.29
CA ILE A 249 -0.58 34.21 -2.32
C ILE A 249 0.26 35.31 -2.96
N ASN A 250 1.31 34.95 -3.71
CA ASN A 250 2.15 35.92 -4.41
C ASN A 250 1.36 36.70 -5.47
N GLN A 251 0.49 36.02 -6.22
CA GLN A 251 -0.38 36.66 -7.20
C GLN A 251 -1.32 37.68 -6.55
N LEU A 252 -1.98 37.32 -5.44
CA LEU A 252 -2.87 38.20 -4.69
C LEU A 252 -2.12 39.41 -4.10
N ASN A 253 -0.91 39.20 -3.57
CA ASN A 253 -0.07 40.29 -3.07
C ASN A 253 0.31 41.29 -4.18
N ASN A 254 0.64 40.80 -5.37
CA ASN A 254 0.95 41.66 -6.52
C ASN A 254 -0.26 42.49 -6.97
N GLN A 255 -1.46 41.90 -6.98
CA GLN A 255 -2.70 42.64 -7.29
C GLN A 255 -2.97 43.73 -6.25
N LEU A 256 -2.77 43.46 -4.96
CA LEU A 256 -2.92 44.46 -3.89
C LEU A 256 -1.90 45.61 -4.03
N LEU A 257 -0.67 45.33 -4.44
CA LEU A 257 0.36 46.36 -4.69
C LEU A 257 -0.01 47.24 -5.88
N GLN A 258 -0.57 46.67 -6.95
CA GLN A 258 -1.05 47.44 -8.10
C GLN A 258 -2.23 48.35 -7.72
N LEU A 259 -3.15 47.88 -6.88
CA LEU A 259 -4.28 48.68 -6.38
C LEU A 259 -3.86 49.82 -5.45
N LYS A 260 -2.74 49.68 -4.73
CA LYS A 260 -2.20 50.70 -3.81
C LYS A 260 -1.22 51.69 -4.47
N SER A 261 -0.85 51.49 -5.72
CA SER A 261 0.03 52.41 -6.45
C SER A 261 -0.77 53.65 -6.88
N PRO A 262 -0.39 54.88 -6.48
CA PRO A 262 -1.13 56.08 -6.83
C PRO A 262 -1.09 56.31 -8.35
N PRO A 263 -2.13 56.92 -8.96
CA PRO A 263 -2.09 57.26 -10.37
C PRO A 263 -0.94 58.25 -10.61
N THR A 264 0.02 57.85 -11.44
CA THR A 264 1.00 58.76 -12.03
C THR A 264 0.25 59.77 -12.89
N HIS A 265 0.11 60.99 -12.37
CA HIS A 265 -0.29 62.17 -13.15
C HIS A 265 0.87 62.70 -13.98
#